data_AF-A0A1B6M9Z4-F1
#
_entry.id   AF-A0A1B6M9Z4-F1
#
_cell.length_a   1.000
_cell.length_b   1.000
_cell.length_c   1.000
_cell.angle_alpha   90.00
_cell.angle_beta   90.00
_cell.angle_gamma   90.00
#
_symmetry.space_group_name_H-M   'P 1'
#
loop_
_entity.id
_entity.type
_entity.pdbx_description
1 polymer ?
#
loop_
_entity_poly.entity_id
_entity_poly.type
_entity_poly.pdbx_seq_one_letter_code
_entity_poly.pdbx_strand_id
1 'polypeptide(L)'
;NTFFRVCLKEYQSNVTSTGSCSFGNTSSPVLGGNSFTLTDPDRANGKLVLPFTFRWTRSFTLILQAFDHNNYSIPERNEQIEEASYSGIILPSAEWHTLNHLGSTARITYRVRVQCDLNYYNSTCTKFCRPRNDKFGHYNCDRNGDKECITGWKGANCEIAVCKAGCHPNHGKCDDPGDCECRPGWQ
;
A
#
# COMPACT_ATOMS: atom_id res chain seq x y z
N ASN A 1 0.98 -18.33 -26.56
CA ASN A 1 0.07 -18.04 -25.42
C ASN A 1 0.85 -17.35 -24.33
N THR A 2 0.84 -16.02 -24.32
CA THR A 2 1.70 -15.23 -23.44
C THR A 2 1.07 -15.02 -22.07
N PHE A 3 1.82 -15.33 -21.02
CA PHE A 3 1.52 -14.97 -19.64
C PHE A 3 2.73 -14.33 -18.97
N PHE A 4 2.52 -13.69 -17.83
CA PHE A 4 3.58 -12.99 -17.10
C PHE A 4 3.83 -13.56 -15.72
N ARG A 5 5.09 -13.52 -15.31
CA ARG A 5 5.52 -13.73 -13.92
C ARG A 5 6.15 -12.45 -13.40
N VAL A 6 5.77 -12.08 -12.19
CA VAL A 6 6.31 -10.94 -11.47
C VAL A 6 7.08 -11.45 -10.25
N CYS A 7 8.31 -10.99 -10.11
CA CYS A 7 9.14 -11.18 -8.93
C CYS A 7 9.50 -9.82 -8.36
N LEU A 8 9.15 -9.60 -7.08
CA LEU A 8 9.49 -8.39 -6.35
C LEU A 8 10.48 -8.75 -5.23
N LYS A 9 11.55 -7.96 -5.12
CA LYS A 9 12.60 -8.19 -4.11
C LYS A 9 13.29 -6.89 -3.68
N GLU A 10 14.23 -7.02 -2.76
CA GLU A 10 15.06 -5.93 -2.28
C GLU A 10 15.81 -5.23 -3.41
N TYR A 11 16.17 -3.97 -3.19
CA TYR A 11 16.90 -3.19 -4.16
C TYR A 11 18.27 -3.80 -4.47
N GLN A 12 18.57 -3.98 -5.75
CA GLN A 12 19.86 -4.42 -6.26
C GLN A 12 20.34 -3.44 -7.32
N SER A 13 21.59 -2.98 -7.20
CA SER A 13 22.24 -2.12 -8.20
C SER A 13 22.54 -2.90 -9.49
N ASN A 14 23.01 -4.14 -9.35
CA ASN A 14 23.19 -5.09 -10.43
C ASN A 14 22.12 -6.17 -10.30
N VAL A 15 21.06 -6.06 -11.10
CA VAL A 15 19.91 -6.98 -11.00
C VAL A 15 20.32 -8.36 -11.51
N THR A 16 20.17 -9.37 -10.66
CA THR A 16 20.28 -10.77 -11.07
C THR A 16 18.89 -11.38 -11.25
N SER A 17 18.67 -12.15 -12.30
CA SER A 17 17.45 -12.96 -12.45
C SER A 17 17.42 -14.14 -11.47
N THR A 18 18.58 -14.50 -10.92
CA THR A 18 18.74 -15.51 -9.87
C THR A 18 18.45 -14.92 -8.48
N GLY A 19 17.84 -15.73 -7.63
CA GLY A 19 17.50 -15.37 -6.24
C GLY A 19 16.02 -15.55 -5.92
N SER A 20 15.67 -15.39 -4.64
CA SER A 20 14.28 -15.43 -4.18
C SER A 20 13.59 -14.08 -4.34
N CYS A 21 12.28 -14.10 -4.55
CA CYS A 21 11.46 -12.89 -4.58
C CYS A 21 11.07 -12.53 -3.14
N SER A 22 11.97 -11.85 -2.43
CA SER A 22 11.86 -11.58 -0.98
C SER A 22 10.61 -10.79 -0.59
N PHE A 23 10.07 -9.96 -1.50
CA PHE A 23 8.83 -9.21 -1.29
C PHE A 23 7.60 -9.91 -1.88
N GLY A 24 7.79 -11.06 -2.53
CA GLY A 24 6.73 -11.88 -3.11
C GLY A 24 6.82 -12.03 -4.63
N ASN A 25 6.10 -13.02 -5.15
CA ASN A 25 5.94 -13.25 -6.58
C ASN A 25 4.50 -13.64 -6.89
N THR A 26 4.09 -13.39 -8.13
CA THR A 26 2.75 -13.72 -8.62
C THR A 26 2.78 -13.86 -10.14
N SER A 27 1.76 -14.45 -10.73
CA SER A 27 1.68 -14.72 -12.16
C SER A 27 0.29 -14.48 -12.71
N SER A 28 0.22 -14.01 -13.95
CA SER A 28 -1.03 -13.86 -14.67
C SER A 28 -1.50 -15.18 -15.26
N PRO A 29 -2.79 -15.33 -15.59
CA PRO A 29 -3.21 -16.30 -16.61
C PRO A 29 -2.63 -15.90 -17.99
N VAL A 30 -2.88 -16.71 -19.01
CA VAL A 30 -2.59 -16.34 -20.40
C VAL A 30 -3.42 -15.12 -20.78
N LEU A 31 -2.76 -14.04 -21.20
CA LEU A 31 -3.38 -12.75 -21.52
C LEU A 31 -3.57 -12.52 -23.01
N GLY A 32 -2.82 -13.23 -23.86
CA GLY A 32 -2.93 -13.05 -25.32
C GLY A 32 -1.94 -13.89 -26.13
N GLY A 33 -1.90 -13.60 -27.43
CA GLY A 33 -0.91 -14.14 -28.37
C GLY A 33 0.36 -13.27 -28.43
N ASN A 34 1.00 -13.20 -29.60
CA ASN A 34 2.29 -12.54 -29.78
C ASN A 34 2.26 -11.02 -29.57
N SER A 35 1.14 -10.36 -29.84
CA SER A 35 0.99 -8.92 -29.69
C SER A 35 -0.44 -8.59 -29.28
N PHE A 36 -0.58 -7.88 -28.17
CA PHE A 36 -1.88 -7.52 -27.61
C PHE A 36 -1.78 -6.26 -26.78
N THR A 37 -2.92 -5.64 -26.50
CA THR A 37 -3.05 -4.50 -25.59
C THR A 37 -4.27 -4.73 -24.72
N LEU A 38 -4.12 -4.56 -23.41
CA LEU A 38 -5.22 -4.71 -22.46
C LEU A 38 -5.85 -3.33 -22.26
N THR A 39 -7.03 -3.12 -22.84
CA THR A 39 -7.80 -1.87 -22.70
C THR A 39 -8.39 -1.71 -21.30
N ASP A 40 -8.79 -2.82 -20.67
CA ASP A 40 -9.20 -2.90 -19.27
C ASP A 40 -8.42 -4.04 -18.57
N PRO A 41 -7.27 -3.73 -17.94
CA PRO A 41 -6.44 -4.73 -17.27
C PRO A 41 -7.12 -5.42 -16.08
N ASP A 42 -8.10 -4.76 -15.42
CA ASP A 42 -8.82 -5.34 -14.29
C ASP A 42 -9.76 -6.46 -14.79
N ARG A 43 -10.50 -6.23 -15.88
CA ARG A 43 -11.39 -7.25 -16.47
C ARG A 43 -10.64 -8.39 -17.16
N ALA A 44 -9.48 -8.09 -17.74
CA ALA A 44 -8.68 -9.07 -18.46
C ALA A 44 -7.78 -9.94 -17.57
N ASN A 45 -7.87 -9.82 -16.23
CA ASN A 45 -6.95 -10.45 -15.27
C ASN A 45 -5.46 -10.09 -15.53
N GLY A 46 -5.21 -8.92 -16.12
CA GLY A 46 -3.86 -8.40 -16.35
C GLY A 46 -3.28 -7.67 -15.15
N LYS A 47 -4.08 -7.41 -14.11
CA LYS A 47 -3.64 -6.82 -12.86
C LYS A 47 -3.09 -7.88 -11.91
N LEU A 48 -1.82 -7.72 -11.58
CA LEU A 48 -1.11 -8.55 -10.61
C LEU A 48 -0.96 -7.81 -9.29
N VAL A 49 -1.36 -8.44 -8.19
CA VAL A 49 -1.35 -7.84 -6.86
C VAL A 49 -0.42 -8.65 -5.96
N LEU A 50 0.53 -7.97 -5.33
CA LEU A 50 1.42 -8.51 -4.31
C LEU A 50 1.14 -7.80 -2.98
N PRO A 51 0.37 -8.41 -2.06
CA PRO A 51 0.15 -7.84 -0.74
C PRO A 51 1.42 -7.94 0.11
N PHE A 52 1.62 -7.00 1.02
CA PHE A 52 2.73 -7.02 1.96
C PHE A 52 2.27 -6.57 3.35
N THR A 53 2.90 -7.13 4.38
CA THR A 53 2.67 -6.74 5.80
C THR A 53 3.92 -6.13 6.45
N PHE A 54 5.05 -6.16 5.74
CA PHE A 54 6.29 -5.55 6.19
C PHE A 54 6.31 -4.03 5.94
N ARG A 55 7.23 -3.32 6.58
CA ARG A 55 7.46 -1.88 6.33
C ARG A 55 7.95 -1.67 4.91
N TRP A 56 7.19 -0.96 4.07
CA TRP A 56 7.60 -0.69 2.69
C TRP A 56 8.96 0.04 2.66
N THR A 57 9.92 -0.53 1.95
CA THR A 57 11.33 -0.09 1.92
C THR A 57 11.57 1.11 1.01
N ARG A 58 10.57 1.52 0.22
CA ARG A 58 10.64 2.55 -0.84
C ARG A 58 11.46 2.12 -2.05
N SER A 59 12.68 1.63 -1.82
CA SER A 59 13.55 1.05 -2.83
C SER A 59 13.30 -0.44 -3.01
N PHE A 60 13.20 -0.89 -4.26
CA PHE A 60 12.94 -2.29 -4.62
C PHE A 60 13.55 -2.64 -5.98
N THR A 61 13.56 -3.93 -6.28
CA THR A 61 13.80 -4.47 -7.61
C THR A 61 12.56 -5.23 -8.08
N LEU A 62 12.07 -4.90 -9.26
CA LEU A 62 10.96 -5.58 -9.92
C LEU A 62 11.49 -6.28 -11.17
N ILE A 63 11.17 -7.56 -11.30
CA ILE A 63 11.46 -8.36 -12.49
C ILE A 63 10.13 -8.85 -13.04
N LEU A 64 9.87 -8.54 -14.31
CA LEU A 64 8.70 -8.96 -15.08
C LEU A 64 9.18 -9.86 -16.22
N GLN A 65 8.73 -11.10 -16.22
CA GLN A 65 9.10 -12.09 -17.24
C GLN A 65 7.88 -12.45 -18.07
N ALA A 66 8.02 -12.39 -19.39
CA ALA A 66 7.04 -12.90 -20.34
C ALA A 66 7.38 -14.36 -20.68
N PHE A 67 6.41 -15.25 -20.59
CA PHE A 67 6.55 -16.66 -20.93
C PHE A 67 5.54 -17.08 -21.99
N ASP A 68 5.94 -17.99 -22.87
CA ASP A 68 5.03 -18.72 -23.74
C ASP A 68 4.56 -19.99 -23.04
N HIS A 69 3.24 -20.16 -22.94
CA HIS A 69 2.61 -21.36 -22.39
C HIS A 69 2.20 -22.32 -23.51
N ASN A 70 2.92 -23.43 -23.66
CA ASN A 70 2.60 -24.43 -24.67
C ASN A 70 2.10 -25.74 -24.04
N ASN A 71 0.77 -25.91 -24.06
CA ASN A 71 0.09 -27.08 -23.53
C ASN A 71 0.05 -28.27 -24.52
N TYR A 72 0.66 -28.14 -25.70
CA TYR A 72 0.76 -29.22 -26.70
C TYR A 72 2.06 -30.02 -26.59
N SER A 73 3.02 -29.56 -25.78
CA SER A 73 4.31 -30.21 -25.55
C SER A 73 4.26 -31.09 -24.30
N ILE A 74 4.76 -32.32 -24.37
CA ILE A 74 4.97 -33.21 -23.22
C ILE A 74 6.48 -33.39 -23.01
N PRO A 75 7.05 -32.99 -21.85
CA PRO A 75 6.41 -32.30 -20.74
C PRO A 75 6.00 -30.86 -21.10
N GLU A 76 5.04 -30.28 -20.35
CA GLU A 76 4.66 -28.87 -20.49
C GLU A 76 5.92 -27.99 -20.40
N ARG A 77 6.15 -27.18 -21.43
CA ARG A 77 7.28 -26.24 -21.46
C ARG A 77 6.73 -24.82 -21.39
N ASN A 78 7.25 -24.08 -20.43
CA ASN A 78 7.11 -22.64 -20.38
C ASN A 78 8.44 -22.04 -20.81
N GLU A 79 8.48 -21.46 -22.01
CA GLU A 79 9.69 -20.86 -22.57
C GLU A 79 9.67 -19.36 -22.29
N GLN A 80 10.77 -18.84 -21.76
CA GLN A 80 10.89 -17.40 -21.49
C GLN A 80 11.05 -16.66 -22.82
N ILE A 81 10.17 -15.69 -23.06
CA ILE A 81 10.18 -14.83 -24.25
C ILE A 81 11.11 -13.63 -24.01
N GLU A 82 10.93 -12.95 -22.88
CA GLU A 82 11.60 -11.69 -22.58
C GLU A 82 11.61 -11.41 -21.06
N GLU A 83 12.59 -10.66 -20.58
CA GLU A 83 12.69 -10.22 -19.18
C GLU A 83 12.93 -8.71 -19.07
N ALA A 84 12.07 -8.03 -18.32
CA ALA A 84 12.23 -6.63 -17.96
C ALA A 84 12.57 -6.52 -16.46
N SER A 85 13.60 -5.73 -16.15
CA SER A 85 13.94 -5.39 -14.76
C SER A 85 13.88 -3.88 -14.52
N TYR A 86 13.46 -3.50 -13.33
CA TYR A 86 13.42 -2.12 -12.85
C TYR A 86 13.82 -2.06 -11.38
N SER A 87 14.89 -1.32 -11.08
CA SER A 87 15.31 -1.01 -9.71
C SER A 87 15.15 0.48 -9.48
N GLY A 88 14.49 0.87 -8.39
CA GLY A 88 14.27 2.27 -8.09
C GLY A 88 13.44 2.51 -6.86
N ILE A 89 12.96 3.75 -6.70
CA ILE A 89 12.14 4.18 -5.57
C ILE A 89 10.72 4.45 -6.06
N ILE A 90 9.72 3.88 -5.35
CA ILE A 90 8.31 4.26 -5.51
C ILE A 90 7.72 4.47 -4.12
N LEU A 91 7.02 5.59 -3.94
CA LEU A 91 6.27 5.89 -2.73
C LEU A 91 4.82 5.43 -2.88
N PRO A 92 4.14 5.04 -1.78
CA PRO A 92 2.72 4.73 -1.82
C PRO A 92 1.90 5.90 -2.38
N SER A 93 1.10 5.64 -3.42
CA SER A 93 0.26 6.63 -4.11
C SER A 93 -0.84 5.95 -4.93
N ALA A 94 -1.91 6.69 -5.22
CA ALA A 94 -2.93 6.27 -6.18
C ALA A 94 -2.42 6.34 -7.64
N GLU A 95 -1.42 7.18 -7.89
CA GLU A 95 -0.84 7.41 -9.22
C GLU A 95 -0.08 6.20 -9.74
N TRP A 96 -0.21 5.94 -11.04
CA TRP A 96 0.45 4.85 -11.72
C TRP A 96 1.76 5.32 -12.38
N HIS A 97 2.83 4.56 -12.15
CA HIS A 97 4.09 4.74 -12.86
C HIS A 97 4.14 3.83 -14.09
N THR A 98 4.33 4.40 -15.28
CA THR A 98 4.46 3.63 -16.52
C THR A 98 5.91 3.27 -16.77
N LEU A 99 6.18 1.97 -16.96
CA LEU A 99 7.49 1.42 -17.29
C LEU A 99 7.43 0.85 -18.70
N ASN A 100 8.41 1.27 -19.51
CA ASN A 100 8.55 0.85 -20.90
C ASN A 100 9.82 0.02 -21.03
N HIS A 101 9.65 -1.25 -21.41
CA HIS A 101 10.75 -2.14 -21.71
C HIS A 101 10.83 -2.35 -23.23
N LEU A 102 12.00 -2.03 -23.79
CA LEU A 102 12.34 -2.22 -25.19
C LEU A 102 13.36 -3.36 -25.28
N GLY A 103 12.85 -4.58 -25.16
CA GLY A 103 13.67 -5.79 -25.23
C GLY A 103 14.07 -6.13 -26.66
N SER A 104 14.96 -7.11 -26.80
CA SER A 104 15.41 -7.61 -28.11
C SER A 104 14.35 -8.45 -28.81
N THR A 105 13.50 -9.14 -28.03
CA THR A 105 12.49 -10.07 -28.53
C THR A 105 11.10 -9.46 -28.43
N ALA A 106 10.79 -8.78 -27.32
CA ALA A 106 9.47 -8.21 -27.09
C ALA A 106 9.53 -6.78 -26.52
N ARG A 107 8.48 -6.01 -26.82
CA ARG A 107 8.23 -4.69 -26.25
C ARG A 107 7.12 -4.80 -25.22
N ILE A 108 7.40 -4.40 -23.99
CA ILE A 108 6.45 -4.54 -22.88
C ILE A 108 6.23 -3.17 -22.26
N THR A 109 4.99 -2.72 -22.20
CA THR A 109 4.58 -1.51 -21.49
C THR A 109 3.66 -1.91 -20.35
N TYR A 110 4.02 -1.55 -19.12
CA TYR A 110 3.25 -1.91 -17.94
C TYR A 110 3.24 -0.78 -16.92
N ARG A 111 2.30 -0.85 -15.99
CA ARG A 111 2.12 0.17 -14.96
C ARG A 111 2.23 -0.43 -13.57
N VAL A 112 2.88 0.28 -12.67
CA VAL A 112 3.07 -0.14 -11.28
C VAL A 112 2.70 0.99 -10.33
N ARG A 113 2.17 0.63 -9.17
CA ARG A 113 1.98 1.53 -8.03
C ARG A 113 2.03 0.75 -6.74
N VAL A 114 2.31 1.44 -5.65
CA VAL A 114 2.24 0.91 -4.29
C VAL A 114 1.08 1.61 -3.60
N GLN A 115 0.24 0.88 -2.89
CA GLN A 115 -0.85 1.45 -2.10
C GLN A 115 -0.75 0.90 -0.69
N CYS A 116 -1.04 1.76 0.29
CA CYS A 116 -1.25 1.28 1.65
C CYS A 116 -2.65 0.69 1.76
N ASP A 117 -2.79 -0.30 2.65
CA ASP A 117 -4.09 -0.81 3.04
C ASP A 117 -4.93 0.27 3.73
N LEU A 118 -6.24 0.04 3.81
CA LEU A 118 -7.16 0.95 4.48
C LEU A 118 -6.69 1.24 5.92
N ASN A 119 -6.73 2.52 6.31
CA ASN A 119 -6.26 3.04 7.60
C ASN A 119 -4.73 2.99 7.81
N TYR A 120 -3.94 2.57 6.83
CA TYR A 120 -2.48 2.70 6.87
C TYR A 120 -2.02 3.89 6.05
N TYR A 121 -1.14 4.69 6.65
CA TYR A 121 -0.63 5.93 6.10
C TYR A 121 0.90 5.92 6.13
N ASN A 122 1.45 7.04 5.68
CA ASN A 122 2.88 7.35 5.53
C ASN A 122 3.56 6.64 4.35
N SER A 123 4.75 7.13 4.02
CA SER A 123 5.59 6.61 2.92
C SER A 123 6.02 5.13 3.05
N THR A 124 5.75 4.49 4.19
CA THR A 124 6.14 3.11 4.49
C THR A 124 4.96 2.19 4.81
N CYS A 125 3.72 2.69 4.72
CA CYS A 125 2.48 1.99 5.07
C CYS A 125 2.47 1.35 6.47
N THR A 126 3.06 2.02 7.47
CA THR A 126 3.14 1.48 8.84
C THR A 126 2.34 2.25 9.87
N LYS A 127 1.88 3.46 9.54
CA LYS A 127 1.16 4.30 10.50
C LYS A 127 -0.33 3.98 10.41
N PHE A 128 -0.84 3.31 11.43
CA PHE A 128 -2.25 2.96 11.50
C PHE A 128 -3.08 4.08 12.15
N CYS A 129 -4.14 4.51 11.47
CA CYS A 129 -5.14 5.41 12.01
C CYS A 129 -6.53 5.08 11.45
N ARG A 130 -7.42 4.59 12.30
CA ARG A 130 -8.83 4.39 11.97
C ARG A 130 -9.67 5.39 12.76
N PRO A 131 -10.51 6.21 12.11
CA PRO A 131 -11.39 7.14 12.82
C PRO A 131 -12.20 6.43 13.90
N ARG A 132 -12.38 7.10 15.04
CA ARG A 132 -13.02 6.55 16.24
C ARG A 132 -13.80 7.64 16.95
N ASN A 133 -14.97 7.27 17.47
CA ASN A 133 -15.79 8.13 18.30
C ASN A 133 -16.50 7.27 19.36
N ASP A 134 -15.75 6.85 20.37
CA ASP A 134 -16.21 6.01 21.47
C ASP A 134 -15.42 6.34 22.74
N LYS A 135 -15.66 5.62 23.84
CA LYS A 135 -15.01 5.84 25.15
C LYS A 135 -13.48 5.88 25.11
N PHE A 136 -12.83 5.32 24.09
CA PHE A 136 -11.37 5.26 23.97
C PHE A 136 -10.78 6.34 23.06
N GLY A 137 -11.60 7.19 22.45
CA GLY A 137 -11.12 8.33 21.67
C GLY A 137 -12.14 8.90 20.70
N HIS A 138 -11.97 10.19 20.43
CA HIS A 138 -12.86 11.02 19.62
C HIS A 138 -12.04 11.76 18.56
N TYR A 139 -11.74 11.10 17.45
CA TYR A 139 -10.85 11.63 16.42
C TYR A 139 -11.16 11.13 15.00
N ASN A 140 -10.81 11.98 14.03
CA ASN A 140 -10.62 11.61 12.65
C ASN A 140 -9.13 11.41 12.35
N CYS A 141 -8.81 10.90 11.16
CA CYS A 141 -7.44 10.72 10.71
C CYS A 141 -7.16 11.68 9.55
N ASP A 142 -6.07 12.43 9.63
CA ASP A 142 -5.63 13.30 8.55
C ASP A 142 -4.99 12.49 7.38
N ARG A 143 -4.52 13.19 6.35
CA ARG A 143 -3.85 12.57 5.19
C ARG A 143 -2.53 11.88 5.54
N ASN A 144 -1.90 12.24 6.66
CA ASN A 144 -0.67 11.64 7.17
C ASN A 144 -0.95 10.51 8.15
N GLY A 145 -2.22 10.23 8.50
CA GLY A 145 -2.63 9.29 9.53
C GLY A 145 -2.44 9.81 10.96
N ASP A 146 -2.27 11.11 11.16
CA ASP A 146 -2.32 11.75 12.47
C ASP A 146 -3.77 11.84 12.96
N LYS A 147 -3.95 11.75 14.28
CA LYS A 147 -5.27 11.89 14.90
C LYS A 147 -5.63 13.37 15.00
N GLU A 148 -6.75 13.74 14.39
CA GLU A 148 -7.37 15.05 14.53
C GLU A 148 -8.52 14.93 15.52
N CYS A 149 -8.32 15.47 16.73
CA CYS A 149 -9.34 15.43 17.76
C CYS A 149 -10.62 16.15 17.31
N ILE A 150 -11.76 15.51 17.54
CA ILE A 150 -13.07 16.13 17.35
C ILE A 150 -13.16 17.34 18.30
N THR A 151 -13.83 18.41 17.87
CA THR A 151 -14.01 19.63 18.66
C THR A 151 -14.48 19.29 20.09
N GLY A 152 -13.77 19.83 21.08
CA GLY A 152 -14.03 19.55 22.48
C GLY A 152 -13.21 18.40 23.08
N TRP A 153 -12.36 17.72 22.30
CA TRP A 153 -11.48 16.66 22.77
C TRP A 153 -9.99 17.02 22.61
N LYS A 154 -9.14 16.45 23.46
CA LYS A 154 -7.69 16.61 23.45
C LYS A 154 -7.00 15.34 23.99
N GLY A 155 -5.66 15.35 23.98
CA GLY A 155 -4.85 14.21 24.39
C GLY A 155 -4.28 13.45 23.19
N ALA A 156 -3.35 12.54 23.43
CA ALA A 156 -2.67 11.80 22.36
C ALA A 156 -3.61 10.84 21.61
N ASN A 157 -4.73 10.45 22.23
CA ASN A 157 -5.77 9.63 21.61
C ASN A 157 -7.13 10.34 21.56
N CYS A 158 -7.15 11.65 21.80
CA CYS A 158 -8.36 12.47 21.83
C CYS A 158 -9.41 11.90 22.80
N GLU A 159 -8.94 11.47 23.97
CA GLU A 159 -9.71 10.80 25.02
C GLU A 159 -10.06 11.72 26.19
N ILE A 160 -9.48 12.93 26.23
CA ILE A 160 -9.66 13.89 27.31
C ILE A 160 -10.63 14.98 26.85
N ALA A 161 -11.76 15.14 27.56
CA ALA A 161 -12.67 16.23 27.31
C ALA A 161 -12.03 17.60 27.63
N VAL A 162 -12.33 18.59 26.81
CA VAL A 162 -11.98 20.00 27.04
C VAL A 162 -13.09 20.61 27.87
N CYS A 163 -12.80 20.87 29.14
CA CYS A 163 -13.77 21.43 30.08
C CYS A 163 -14.16 22.86 29.73
N LYS A 164 -15.25 23.33 30.35
CA LYS A 164 -15.71 24.70 30.24
C LYS A 164 -14.56 25.70 30.44
N ALA A 165 -14.54 26.77 29.65
CA ALA A 165 -13.60 27.86 29.87
C ALA A 165 -13.73 28.42 31.29
N GLY A 166 -12.61 28.54 32.01
CA GLY A 166 -12.59 28.96 33.41
C GLY A 166 -12.81 27.84 34.43
N CYS A 167 -12.99 26.58 34.02
CA CYS A 167 -13.07 25.45 34.95
C CYS A 167 -11.77 25.31 35.74
N HIS A 168 -11.86 25.18 37.06
CA HIS A 168 -10.68 25.18 37.94
C HIS A 168 -9.80 23.95 37.68
N PRO A 169 -8.48 24.09 37.45
CA PRO A 169 -7.63 22.98 36.99
C PRO A 169 -7.50 21.83 37.99
N ASN A 170 -7.63 22.12 39.29
CA ASN A 170 -7.46 21.12 40.36
C ASN A 170 -8.78 20.70 41.02
N HIS A 171 -9.86 21.47 40.82
CA HIS A 171 -11.11 21.33 41.58
C HIS A 171 -12.34 21.19 40.68
N GLY A 172 -12.21 21.42 39.39
CA GLY A 172 -13.18 21.05 38.37
C GLY A 172 -12.68 19.85 37.56
N LYS A 173 -13.61 19.04 37.07
CA LYS A 173 -13.38 18.02 36.04
C LYS A 173 -14.50 18.06 35.01
N CYS A 174 -14.32 17.41 33.87
CA CYS A 174 -15.38 17.20 32.89
C CYS A 174 -15.18 15.83 32.26
N ASP A 175 -16.26 15.07 32.16
CA ASP A 175 -16.28 13.81 31.42
C ASP A 175 -16.75 14.05 29.97
N ASP A 176 -17.58 15.08 29.76
CA ASP A 176 -18.02 15.57 28.45
C ASP A 176 -17.48 16.99 28.14
N PRO A 177 -17.26 17.34 26.86
CA PRO A 177 -16.73 18.65 26.50
C PRO A 177 -17.65 19.81 26.91
N GLY A 178 -17.06 20.86 27.46
CA GLY A 178 -17.79 22.08 27.86
C GLY A 178 -18.41 22.03 29.25
N ASP A 179 -18.36 20.90 29.95
CA ASP A 179 -18.82 20.76 31.33
C ASP A 179 -17.76 21.20 32.35
N CYS A 180 -18.19 21.37 33.61
CA CYS A 180 -17.31 21.56 34.75
C CYS A 180 -18.01 21.08 36.03
N GLU A 181 -17.68 19.87 36.45
CA GLU A 181 -18.11 19.27 37.71
C GLU A 181 -17.12 19.60 38.82
N CYS A 182 -17.59 20.26 39.87
CA CYS A 182 -16.79 20.55 41.05
C CYS A 182 -16.54 19.28 41.88
N ARG A 183 -15.33 19.14 42.40
CA ARG A 183 -15.02 18.13 43.41
C ARG A 183 -15.78 18.45 44.71
N PRO A 184 -16.12 17.43 45.52
CA PRO A 184 -16.75 17.66 46.82
C PRO A 184 -15.99 18.71 47.65
N GLY A 185 -16.70 19.75 48.11
CA GLY A 185 -16.14 20.87 48.89
C GLY A 185 -15.82 22.15 48.09
N TRP A 186 -16.07 22.17 46.77
CA TRP A 186 -15.88 23.34 45.90
C TRP A 186 -17.19 23.74 45.19
N GLN A 187 -17.29 25.00 44.79
CA GLN A 187 -18.45 25.59 44.08
C GLN A 187 -18.01 26.63 43.06
#